data_AF-A0A959EYY1-F1
#
_entry.id   AF-A0A959EYY1-F1
#
_cell.length_a   1.000
_cell.length_b   1.000
_cell.length_c   1.000
_cell.angle_alpha   90.00
_cell.angle_beta   90.00
_cell.angle_gamma   90.00
#
_symmetry.space_group_name_H-M   'P 1'
#
loop_
_entity.id
_entity.type
_entity.pdbx_description
1 polymer ?
#
loop_
_entity_poly.entity_id
_entity_poly.type
_entity_poly.pdbx_seq_one_letter_code
_entity_poly.pdbx_strand_id
1 'polypeptide(L)'
;MNPKAIILFGGLFWSGLFLQAQDQQFTQFYSAPLTLNPALTGAFDGKFRVSAIYRDQWRSILDNPYVTFSTAMDLRFGVRWRGAKRKDAAALGLMFYSDKVPGFDFSTNQISISGAFHKALDLASRQFLSIGIQGGIAQRGINYEDLTFSDQFNGTDNYSDLTAEQLPENTYSYADFSVGLNYSVAPRG
;
A
#
# COMPACT_ATOMS: atom_id res chain seq x y z
N MET A 1 -23.29 -33.89 7.32
CA MET A 1 -22.21 -32.88 7.13
C MET A 1 -20.97 -33.59 6.59
N ASN A 2 -20.39 -33.10 5.49
CA ASN A 2 -19.31 -33.80 4.78
C ASN A 2 -17.96 -33.55 5.49
N PRO A 3 -17.24 -34.58 5.96
CA PRO A 3 -16.02 -34.41 6.77
C PRO A 3 -14.89 -33.68 6.03
N LYS A 4 -14.94 -33.61 4.69
CA LYS A 4 -13.98 -32.86 3.86
C LYS A 4 -14.08 -31.34 4.02
N ALA A 5 -15.24 -30.82 4.43
CA ALA A 5 -15.45 -29.37 4.63
C ALA A 5 -14.83 -28.86 5.95
N ILE A 6 -14.72 -29.73 6.96
CA ILE A 6 -14.18 -29.38 8.29
C ILE A 6 -12.64 -29.28 8.24
N ILE A 7 -12.00 -30.12 7.42
CA ILE A 7 -10.54 -30.11 7.23
C ILE A 7 -10.09 -28.84 6.50
N LEU A 8 -10.89 -28.32 5.57
CA LEU A 8 -10.63 -27.05 4.86
C LEU A 8 -10.79 -25.81 5.75
N PHE A 9 -11.71 -25.83 6.71
CA PHE A 9 -11.85 -24.74 7.69
C PHE A 9 -10.79 -24.80 8.81
N GLY A 10 -10.34 -25.99 9.21
CA GLY A 10 -9.28 -26.16 10.21
C GLY A 10 -7.89 -25.78 9.70
N GLY A 11 -7.59 -26.03 8.42
CA GLY A 11 -6.28 -25.70 7.82
C GLY A 11 -6.02 -24.20 7.66
N LEU A 12 -7.07 -23.38 7.50
CA LEU A 12 -6.97 -21.92 7.35
C LEU A 12 -6.76 -21.17 8.67
N PHE A 13 -6.96 -21.83 9.82
CA PHE A 13 -6.83 -21.21 11.14
C PHE A 13 -5.44 -21.43 11.78
N TRP A 14 -4.57 -22.25 11.19
CA TRP A 14 -3.27 -22.63 11.78
C TRP A 14 -2.06 -21.89 11.19
N SER A 15 -2.22 -21.02 10.19
CA SER A 15 -1.09 -20.29 9.57
C SER A 15 -0.78 -18.92 10.20
N GLY A 16 -1.42 -18.55 11.32
CA GLY A 16 -1.43 -17.16 11.81
C GLY A 16 -0.34 -16.71 12.80
N LEU A 17 0.69 -17.51 13.10
CA LEU A 17 1.55 -17.23 14.28
C LEU A 17 2.91 -16.58 14.03
N PHE A 18 3.27 -16.20 12.80
CA PHE A 18 4.59 -15.57 12.55
C PHE A 18 4.56 -14.45 11.49
N LEU A 19 3.68 -13.46 11.65
CA LEU A 19 3.74 -12.24 10.84
C LEU A 19 3.98 -11.02 11.76
N GLN A 20 5.26 -10.65 11.90
CA GLN A 20 5.65 -9.30 12.29
C GLN A 20 5.90 -8.49 11.02
N ALA A 21 4.91 -7.74 10.60
CA ALA A 21 5.08 -6.61 9.70
C ALA A 21 4.06 -5.54 10.13
N GLN A 22 4.53 -4.46 10.74
CA GLN A 22 3.70 -3.27 10.93
C GLN A 22 3.80 -2.46 9.65
N ASP A 23 2.73 -2.50 8.85
CA ASP A 23 2.59 -1.68 7.66
C ASP A 23 2.34 -0.21 8.06
N GLN A 24 2.81 0.74 7.26
CA GLN A 24 2.59 2.17 7.51
C GLN A 24 1.11 2.50 7.31
N GLN A 25 0.42 2.91 8.37
CA GLN A 25 -1.02 3.20 8.34
C GLN A 25 -1.30 4.71 8.28
N PHE A 26 -1.99 5.17 7.23
CA PHE A 26 -2.48 6.55 7.14
C PHE A 26 -3.69 6.76 8.03
N THR A 27 -3.75 7.89 8.75
CA THR A 27 -4.94 8.30 9.51
C THR A 27 -6.16 8.63 8.63
N GLN A 28 -6.01 8.72 7.30
CA GLN A 28 -7.09 8.90 6.33
C GLN A 28 -7.31 7.66 5.45
N PHE A 29 -7.69 6.54 6.06
CA PHE A 29 -7.90 5.24 5.39
C PHE A 29 -8.88 5.27 4.20
N TYR A 30 -9.91 6.12 4.27
CA TYR A 30 -10.91 6.25 3.21
C TYR A 30 -10.37 6.89 1.93
N SER A 31 -9.28 7.66 2.01
CA SER A 31 -8.69 8.37 0.87
C SER A 31 -7.65 7.52 0.12
N ALA A 32 -7.19 6.42 0.74
CA ALA A 32 -6.19 5.49 0.19
C ALA A 32 -6.67 4.02 0.23
N PRO A 33 -7.81 3.67 -0.38
CA PRO A 33 -8.32 2.30 -0.33
C PRO A 33 -7.39 1.26 -0.96
N LEU A 34 -6.57 1.66 -1.95
CA LEU A 34 -5.55 0.81 -2.58
C LEU A 34 -4.38 0.48 -1.64
N THR A 35 -4.14 1.27 -0.59
CA THR A 35 -3.15 0.95 0.45
C THR A 35 -3.74 0.05 1.54
N LEU A 36 -5.07 -0.02 1.66
CA LEU A 36 -5.73 -0.75 2.74
C LEU A 36 -5.99 -2.22 2.36
N ASN A 37 -6.54 -2.46 1.17
CA ASN A 37 -6.88 -3.80 0.72
C ASN A 37 -7.01 -3.84 -0.81
N PRO A 38 -6.26 -4.68 -1.54
CA PRO A 38 -6.35 -4.73 -3.00
C PRO A 38 -7.72 -5.16 -3.52
N ALA A 39 -8.56 -5.83 -2.73
CA ALA A 39 -9.96 -6.12 -3.08
C ALA A 39 -10.88 -4.88 -3.11
N LEU A 40 -10.39 -3.72 -2.66
CA LEU A 40 -11.07 -2.42 -2.76
C LEU A 40 -10.74 -1.66 -4.06
N THR A 41 -9.82 -2.17 -4.88
CA THR A 41 -9.56 -1.63 -6.23
C THR A 41 -10.85 -1.64 -7.03
N GLY A 42 -11.33 -0.49 -7.51
CA GLY A 42 -12.62 -0.41 -8.23
C GLY A 42 -13.87 -0.56 -7.37
N ALA A 43 -13.75 -0.69 -6.04
CA ALA A 43 -14.89 -0.79 -5.12
C ALA A 43 -15.46 0.60 -4.77
N PHE A 44 -15.92 1.33 -5.78
CA PHE A 44 -16.57 2.63 -5.65
C PHE A 44 -17.74 2.76 -6.63
N ASP A 45 -18.59 3.75 -6.41
CA ASP A 45 -19.68 4.08 -7.33
C ASP A 45 -19.14 4.93 -8.48
N GLY A 46 -18.75 4.28 -9.57
CA GLY A 46 -18.15 4.93 -10.74
C GLY A 46 -17.35 3.96 -11.61
N LYS A 47 -16.78 4.49 -12.69
CA LYS A 47 -15.91 3.75 -13.63
C LYS A 47 -14.43 4.08 -13.48
N PHE A 48 -14.12 5.26 -12.98
CA PHE A 48 -12.76 5.76 -12.82
C PHE A 48 -12.69 6.61 -11.56
N ARG A 49 -11.59 6.46 -10.81
CA ARG A 49 -11.27 7.28 -9.64
C ARG A 49 -9.80 7.63 -9.69
N VAL A 50 -9.50 8.86 -9.27
CA VAL A 50 -8.15 9.36 -9.02
C VAL A 50 -8.15 9.97 -7.62
N SER A 51 -7.13 9.69 -6.84
CA SER A 51 -6.89 10.33 -5.56
C SER A 51 -5.45 10.81 -5.46
N ALA A 52 -5.26 11.94 -4.79
CA ALA A 52 -3.96 12.46 -4.41
C ALA A 52 -4.03 12.85 -2.93
N ILE A 53 -3.00 12.50 -2.18
CA ILE A 53 -2.88 12.76 -0.75
C ILE A 53 -1.52 13.39 -0.52
N TYR A 54 -1.54 14.54 0.12
CA TYR A 54 -0.35 15.21 0.63
C TYR A 54 -0.47 15.26 2.15
N ARG A 55 0.57 14.81 2.85
CA ARG A 55 0.66 14.82 4.30
C ARG A 55 1.95 15.50 4.72
N ASP A 56 1.80 16.34 5.73
CA ASP A 56 2.88 17.09 6.34
C ASP A 56 2.79 16.87 7.86
N GLN A 57 3.90 16.47 8.48
CA GLN A 57 3.94 16.24 9.92
C GLN A 57 5.06 16.99 10.62
N TRP A 58 4.77 17.41 11.86
CA TRP A 58 5.72 18.03 12.79
C TRP A 58 6.31 19.37 12.33
N ARG A 59 5.67 20.05 11.36
CA ARG A 59 6.09 21.36 10.85
C ARG A 59 6.28 22.45 11.91
N SER A 60 5.60 22.36 13.05
CA SER A 60 5.74 23.34 14.14
C SER A 60 6.87 23.02 15.13
N ILE A 61 7.49 21.83 15.04
CA ILE A 61 8.45 21.31 16.02
C ILE A 61 9.80 20.97 15.36
N LEU A 62 9.81 20.63 14.07
CA LEU A 62 11.00 20.35 13.29
C LEU A 62 11.19 21.41 12.21
N ASP A 63 12.41 21.93 12.05
CA ASP A 63 12.78 22.82 10.94
C ASP A 63 12.60 22.13 9.56
N ASN A 64 12.63 20.80 9.56
CA ASN A 64 12.48 19.93 8.38
C ASN A 64 11.37 18.88 8.62
N PRO A 65 10.10 19.19 8.29
CA PRO A 65 8.98 18.27 8.53
C PRO A 65 9.01 17.04 7.61
N TYR A 66 8.37 15.97 8.07
CA TYR A 66 8.12 14.79 7.25
C TYR A 66 7.11 15.11 6.17
N VAL A 67 7.45 14.83 4.91
CA VAL A 67 6.58 15.09 3.76
C VAL A 67 6.28 13.77 3.06
N THR A 68 4.99 13.43 3.02
CA THR A 68 4.49 12.23 2.36
C THR A 68 3.51 12.61 1.26
N PHE A 69 3.71 12.04 0.08
CA PHE A 69 2.85 12.21 -1.09
C PHE A 69 2.39 10.84 -1.61
N SER A 70 1.10 10.71 -1.90
CA SER A 70 0.54 9.51 -2.54
C SER A 70 -0.41 9.93 -3.65
N THR A 71 -0.35 9.22 -4.77
CA THR A 71 -1.36 9.32 -5.83
C THR A 71 -1.80 7.93 -6.24
N ALA A 72 -3.10 7.77 -6.45
CA ALA A 72 -3.70 6.51 -6.85
C ALA A 72 -4.74 6.74 -7.94
N MET A 73 -4.89 5.76 -8.82
CA MET A 73 -5.95 5.74 -9.81
C MET A 73 -6.46 4.33 -9.98
N ASP A 74 -7.75 4.18 -10.22
CA ASP A 74 -8.35 2.89 -10.52
C ASP A 74 -9.56 2.96 -11.44
N LEU A 75 -9.67 1.92 -12.25
CA LEU A 75 -10.64 1.75 -13.32
C LEU A 75 -11.49 0.52 -13.01
N ARG A 76 -12.81 0.67 -13.10
CA ARG A 76 -13.79 -0.40 -12.93
C ARG A 76 -14.52 -0.63 -14.24
N PHE A 77 -14.55 -1.87 -14.70
CA PHE A 77 -15.25 -2.28 -15.91
C PHE A 77 -16.18 -3.47 -15.64
N GLY A 78 -17.35 -3.46 -16.27
CA GLY A 78 -18.34 -4.52 -16.12
C GLY A 78 -17.95 -5.77 -16.91
N VAL A 79 -18.01 -6.93 -16.27
CA VAL A 79 -17.79 -8.23 -16.90
C VAL A 79 -19.15 -8.93 -17.05
N ARG A 80 -19.51 -9.27 -18.28
CA ARG A 80 -20.73 -10.03 -18.59
C ARG A 80 -20.36 -11.37 -19.19
N TRP A 81 -20.58 -12.43 -18.41
CA TRP A 81 -20.48 -13.80 -18.91
C TRP A 81 -21.73 -14.16 -19.72
N ARG A 82 -21.55 -14.96 -20.77
CA ARG A 82 -22.67 -15.41 -21.63
C ARG A 82 -23.69 -16.18 -20.78
N GLY A 83 -24.91 -15.66 -20.66
CA GLY A 83 -25.98 -16.23 -19.83
C GLY A 83 -26.04 -15.73 -18.38
N ALA A 84 -25.13 -14.86 -17.94
CA ALA A 84 -25.17 -14.29 -16.60
C ALA A 84 -26.21 -13.16 -16.49
N LYS A 85 -27.18 -13.32 -15.58
CA LYS A 85 -28.13 -12.25 -15.20
C LYS A 85 -27.52 -11.19 -14.27
N ARG A 86 -26.32 -11.44 -13.74
CA ARG A 86 -25.64 -10.61 -12.73
C ARG A 86 -24.56 -9.75 -13.39
N LYS A 87 -24.36 -8.55 -12.85
CA LYS A 87 -23.36 -7.59 -13.34
C LYS A 87 -22.10 -7.71 -12.49
N ASP A 88 -21.24 -8.66 -12.84
CA ASP A 88 -19.91 -8.74 -12.25
C ASP A 88 -19.05 -7.57 -12.76
N ALA A 89 -17.98 -7.26 -12.04
CA ALA A 89 -17.03 -6.23 -12.44
C ALA A 89 -15.61 -6.71 -12.20
N ALA A 90 -14.69 -6.20 -12.99
CA ALA A 90 -13.27 -6.30 -12.74
C ALA A 90 -12.69 -4.89 -12.67
N ALA A 91 -11.55 -4.75 -12.03
CA ALA A 91 -10.90 -3.48 -11.81
C ALA A 91 -9.38 -3.61 -11.89
N LEU A 92 -8.75 -2.51 -12.28
CA LEU A 92 -7.30 -2.31 -12.29
C LEU A 92 -6.98 -1.00 -11.58
N GLY A 93 -5.91 -0.99 -10.80
CA GLY A 93 -5.46 0.19 -10.08
C GLY A 93 -3.95 0.36 -10.12
N LEU A 94 -3.51 1.60 -10.10
CA LEU A 94 -2.11 2.00 -10.02
C LEU A 94 -1.95 2.96 -8.85
N MET A 95 -0.87 2.80 -8.10
CA MET A 95 -0.55 3.64 -6.96
C MET A 95 0.93 4.01 -6.99
N PHE A 96 1.20 5.28 -6.71
CA PHE A 96 2.51 5.80 -6.42
C PHE A 96 2.51 6.39 -5.01
N TYR A 97 3.59 6.16 -4.29
CA TYR A 97 3.81 6.61 -2.94
C TYR A 97 5.25 7.12 -2.82
N SER A 98 5.42 8.27 -2.18
CA SER A 98 6.71 8.87 -1.90
C SER A 98 6.69 9.47 -0.50
N ASP A 99 7.64 9.07 0.33
CA ASP A 99 7.83 9.60 1.67
C ASP A 99 9.27 10.10 1.79
N LYS A 100 9.44 11.35 2.22
CA LYS A 100 10.76 11.95 2.45
C LYS A 100 10.88 12.43 3.89
N VAL A 101 11.98 12.01 4.52
CA VAL A 101 12.44 12.46 5.83
C VAL A 101 13.64 13.38 5.62
N PRO A 102 13.49 14.72 5.70
CA PRO A 102 14.60 15.61 5.35
C PRO A 102 15.69 15.69 6.43
N GLY A 103 15.44 15.20 7.66
CA GLY A 103 16.47 15.18 8.72
C GLY A 103 17.59 14.13 8.54
N PHE A 104 17.40 13.15 7.66
CA PHE A 104 18.38 12.07 7.38
C PHE A 104 18.47 11.74 5.88
N ASP A 105 17.90 12.61 5.02
CA ASP A 105 17.64 12.39 3.59
C ASP A 105 17.17 10.98 3.21
N PHE A 106 16.40 10.36 4.11
CA PHE A 106 15.79 9.07 3.90
C PHE A 106 14.56 9.26 3.02
N SER A 107 14.51 8.57 1.89
CA SER A 107 13.37 8.59 0.98
C SER A 107 12.87 7.18 0.70
N THR A 108 11.55 7.01 0.71
CA THR A 108 10.88 5.77 0.32
C THR A 108 9.95 6.07 -0.84
N ASN A 109 10.20 5.43 -1.99
CA ASN A 109 9.33 5.52 -3.15
C ASN A 109 8.77 4.14 -3.46
N GLN A 110 7.46 4.04 -3.66
CA GLN A 110 6.80 2.79 -4.00
C GLN A 110 5.86 2.99 -5.17
N ILE A 111 5.88 2.03 -6.09
CA ILE A 111 4.91 1.92 -7.17
C ILE A 111 4.25 0.55 -7.10
N SER A 112 2.93 0.53 -7.14
CA SER A 112 2.14 -0.70 -7.01
C SER A 112 1.03 -0.76 -8.05
N ILE A 113 0.84 -1.92 -8.66
CA ILE A 113 -0.28 -2.24 -9.52
C ILE A 113 -1.20 -3.22 -8.80
N SER A 114 -2.50 -3.04 -8.99
CA SER A 114 -3.53 -3.84 -8.33
C SER A 114 -4.60 -4.26 -9.33
N GLY A 115 -5.20 -5.42 -9.07
CA GLY A 115 -6.32 -5.94 -9.84
C GLY A 115 -7.33 -6.58 -8.91
N ALA A 116 -8.61 -6.33 -9.17
CA ALA A 116 -9.69 -6.91 -8.38
C ALA A 116 -10.83 -7.44 -9.25
N PHE A 117 -11.52 -8.44 -8.73
CA PHE A 117 -12.74 -8.99 -9.30
C PHE A 117 -13.86 -8.89 -8.27
N HIS A 118 -14.97 -8.27 -8.67
CA HIS A 118 -16.17 -8.07 -7.87
C HIS A 118 -17.31 -8.91 -8.43
N LYS A 119 -17.67 -9.94 -7.68
CA LYS A 119 -18.79 -10.82 -8.01
C LYS A 119 -20.08 -10.28 -7.41
N ALA A 120 -21.06 -9.98 -8.25
CA ALA A 120 -22.38 -9.58 -7.79
C ALA A 120 -23.14 -10.79 -7.19
N LEU A 121 -23.63 -10.64 -5.97
CA LEU A 121 -24.38 -11.68 -5.27
C LEU A 121 -25.89 -11.55 -5.49
N ASP A 122 -26.37 -10.35 -5.82
CA ASP A 122 -27.76 -10.06 -6.14
C ASP A 122 -27.92 -9.50 -7.57
N LEU A 123 -29.14 -9.58 -8.13
CA LEU A 123 -29.43 -9.01 -9.46
C LEU A 123 -29.41 -7.48 -9.46
N ALA A 124 -29.63 -6.86 -8.31
CA ALA A 124 -29.62 -5.41 -8.15
C ALA A 124 -28.21 -4.83 -7.92
N SER A 125 -27.17 -5.67 -7.88
CA SER A 125 -25.78 -5.24 -7.70
C SER A 125 -25.57 -4.40 -6.42
N ARG A 126 -26.25 -4.76 -5.33
CA ARG A 126 -26.07 -4.16 -4.00
C ARG A 126 -25.11 -4.94 -3.12
N GLN A 127 -24.86 -6.20 -3.45
CA GLN A 127 -23.98 -7.08 -2.70
C GLN A 127 -22.84 -7.56 -3.59
N PHE A 128 -21.60 -7.31 -3.16
CA PHE A 128 -20.42 -7.79 -3.87
C PHE A 128 -19.50 -8.57 -2.96
N LEU A 129 -19.07 -9.73 -3.44
CA LEU A 129 -17.90 -10.44 -2.93
C LEU A 129 -16.73 -10.13 -3.86
N SER A 130 -15.67 -9.56 -3.31
CA SER A 130 -14.52 -9.07 -4.05
C SER A 130 -13.26 -9.80 -3.63
N ILE A 131 -12.43 -10.13 -4.60
CA ILE A 131 -11.06 -10.60 -4.38
C ILE A 131 -10.12 -9.64 -5.11
N GLY A 132 -8.94 -9.41 -4.56
CA GLY A 132 -7.95 -8.55 -5.19
C GLY A 132 -6.54 -9.00 -4.91
N ILE A 133 -5.65 -8.64 -5.82
CA ILE A 133 -4.21 -8.85 -5.70
C ILE A 133 -3.52 -7.52 -6.01
N GLN A 134 -2.37 -7.30 -5.40
CA GLN A 134 -1.51 -6.17 -5.70
C GLN A 134 -0.07 -6.60 -5.62
N GLY A 135 0.73 -6.04 -6.52
CA GLY A 135 2.18 -6.23 -6.55
C GLY A 135 2.83 -4.89 -6.80
N GLY A 136 3.97 -4.65 -6.15
CA GLY A 136 4.69 -3.41 -6.28
C GLY A 136 6.18 -3.59 -6.02
N ILE A 137 6.91 -2.53 -6.29
CA ILE A 137 8.30 -2.38 -5.90
C ILE A 137 8.42 -1.13 -5.04
N ALA A 138 9.12 -1.27 -3.94
CA ALA A 138 9.46 -0.17 -3.05
C ALA A 138 10.98 -0.02 -3.02
N GLN A 139 11.43 1.21 -3.20
CA GLN A 139 12.82 1.60 -3.15
C GLN A 139 13.00 2.54 -1.96
N ARG A 140 13.95 2.20 -1.10
CA ARG A 140 14.39 3.01 0.03
C ARG A 140 15.80 3.50 -0.27
N GLY A 141 15.99 4.81 -0.26
CA GLY A 141 17.29 5.45 -0.43
C GLY A 141 17.62 6.27 0.78
N ILE A 142 18.89 6.25 1.17
CA ILE A 142 19.48 7.22 2.09
C ILE A 142 20.37 8.13 1.22
N ASN A 143 20.69 9.34 1.66
CA ASN A 143 21.81 10.07 1.09
C ASN A 143 22.89 10.21 2.16
N TYR A 144 23.91 9.36 2.11
CA TYR A 144 25.04 9.45 3.05
C TYR A 144 25.94 10.68 2.82
N GLU A 145 25.82 11.39 1.68
CA GLU A 145 26.64 12.59 1.41
C GLU A 145 26.29 13.78 2.33
N ASP A 146 25.10 13.78 2.93
CA ASP A 146 24.63 14.81 3.86
C ASP A 146 24.77 14.38 5.34
N LEU A 147 25.33 13.19 5.61
CA LEU A 147 25.53 12.65 6.95
C LEU A 147 26.99 12.85 7.41
N THR A 148 27.17 13.63 8.49
CA THR A 148 28.47 13.77 9.16
C THR A 148 28.58 12.79 10.32
N PHE A 149 29.60 11.92 10.29
CA PHE A 149 29.85 10.95 11.34
C PHE A 149 30.84 11.48 12.39
N SER A 150 30.70 11.03 13.64
CA SER A 150 31.51 11.51 14.77
C SER A 150 33.00 11.27 14.60
N ASP A 151 33.38 10.26 13.80
CA ASP A 151 34.78 9.93 13.49
C ASP A 151 35.39 10.84 12.40
N GLN A 152 34.57 11.63 11.71
CA GLN A 152 35.02 12.64 10.77
C GLN A 152 35.41 13.95 11.47
N PHE A 153 35.13 14.09 12.77
CA PHE A 153 35.42 15.29 13.55
C PHE A 153 36.92 15.47 13.78
N ASN A 154 37.47 16.55 13.24
CA ASN A 154 38.90 16.85 13.27
C ASN A 154 39.42 17.40 14.63
N GLY A 155 38.59 17.37 15.67
CA GLY A 155 38.96 17.81 17.02
C GLY A 155 39.06 19.32 17.21
N THR A 156 38.78 20.14 16.19
CA THR A 156 38.81 21.61 16.26
C THR A 156 37.44 22.20 16.02
N ASP A 157 36.97 22.27 14.77
CA ASP A 157 35.71 22.95 14.42
C ASP A 157 34.96 22.33 13.23
N ASN A 158 35.47 21.25 12.62
CA ASN A 158 34.87 20.72 11.39
C ASN A 158 34.95 19.19 11.27
N TYR A 159 34.10 18.63 10.39
CA TYR A 159 34.06 17.22 10.06
C TYR A 159 34.77 16.99 8.71
N SER A 160 36.10 16.91 8.75
CA SER A 160 36.95 16.80 7.54
C SER A 160 37.72 15.49 7.41
N ASP A 161 37.69 14.63 8.43
CA ASP A 161 38.42 13.37 8.41
C ASP A 161 37.64 12.29 7.63
N LEU A 162 38.37 11.33 7.05
CA LEU A 162 37.76 10.21 6.34
C LEU A 162 37.06 9.30 7.34
N THR A 163 35.77 9.02 7.12
CA THR A 163 35.05 8.07 7.98
C THR A 163 35.59 6.65 7.78
N ALA A 164 35.79 5.94 8.88
CA ALA A 164 36.09 4.51 8.89
C ALA A 164 34.81 3.67 8.96
N GLU A 165 33.64 4.32 8.92
CA GLU A 165 32.35 3.65 9.05
C GLU A 165 32.00 2.87 7.79
N GLN A 166 31.62 1.60 7.96
CA GLN A 166 31.21 0.75 6.85
C GLN A 166 29.73 1.00 6.54
N LEU A 167 29.46 1.93 5.63
CA LEU A 167 28.11 2.31 5.28
C LEU A 167 27.40 1.20 4.46
N PRO A 168 26.20 0.75 4.85
CA PRO A 168 25.42 -0.20 4.07
C PRO A 168 24.95 0.42 2.74
N GLU A 169 24.43 -0.38 1.81
CA GLU A 169 24.00 0.11 0.49
C GLU A 169 23.06 1.33 0.59
N ASN A 170 23.38 2.37 -0.17
CA ASN A 170 22.70 3.66 -0.13
C ASN A 170 21.27 3.61 -0.74
N THR A 171 20.96 2.55 -1.47
CA THR A 171 19.66 2.34 -2.08
C THR A 171 19.34 0.86 -2.09
N TYR A 172 18.21 0.51 -1.49
CA TYR A 172 17.71 -0.85 -1.40
C TYR A 172 16.29 -0.94 -1.95
N SER A 173 16.05 -1.91 -2.83
CA SER A 173 14.73 -2.15 -3.43
C SER A 173 14.21 -3.52 -3.06
N TYR A 174 12.94 -3.59 -2.70
CA TYR A 174 12.24 -4.83 -2.40
C TYR A 174 10.91 -4.91 -3.16
N ALA A 175 10.50 -6.15 -3.45
CA ALA A 175 9.19 -6.43 -4.02
C ALA A 175 8.16 -6.60 -2.91
N ASP A 176 6.95 -6.10 -3.14
CA ASP A 176 5.82 -6.19 -2.24
C ASP A 176 4.65 -6.86 -2.97
N PHE A 177 3.98 -7.78 -2.29
CA PHE A 177 2.84 -8.53 -2.81
C PHE A 177 1.76 -8.65 -1.74
N SER A 178 0.52 -8.35 -2.12
CA SER A 178 -0.62 -8.44 -1.24
C SER A 178 -1.82 -9.10 -1.92
N VAL A 179 -2.64 -9.77 -1.12
CA VAL A 179 -3.90 -10.41 -1.56
C VAL A 179 -4.98 -10.00 -0.59
N GLY A 180 -6.19 -9.78 -1.10
CA GLY A 180 -7.30 -9.25 -0.33
C GLY A 180 -8.62 -9.92 -0.68
N LEU A 181 -9.49 -9.95 0.33
CA LEU A 181 -10.90 -10.33 0.19
C LEU A 181 -11.75 -9.24 0.83
N ASN A 182 -12.89 -8.93 0.22
CA ASN A 182 -13.83 -7.95 0.73
C ASN A 182 -15.28 -8.35 0.45
N TYR A 183 -16.16 -8.18 1.43
CA TYR A 183 -17.61 -8.33 1.27
C TYR A 183 -18.28 -6.97 1.53
N SER A 184 -19.07 -6.49 0.56
CA SER A 184 -19.73 -5.19 0.65
C SER A 184 -21.24 -5.30 0.42
N VAL A 185 -22.00 -4.51 1.18
CA VAL A 185 -23.46 -4.47 1.13
C VAL A 185 -23.91 -3.00 1.12
N ALA A 186 -24.75 -2.62 0.17
CA ALA A 186 -25.41 -1.32 0.15
C ALA A 186 -26.84 -1.45 0.72
N PRO A 187 -27.22 -0.63 1.74
CA PRO A 187 -28.55 -0.66 2.33
C PRO A 187 -29.64 -0.24 1.34
N ARG A 188 -30.89 -0.65 1.61
CA ARG A 188 -32.07 -0.22 0.85
C ARG A 188 -32.49 1.17 1.35
N GLY A 189 -32.38 2.17 0.48
CA GLY A 189 -33.13 3.43 0.60
C GLY A 189 -34.58 3.25 0.18
#